data_AF-A0A5E4E669-F1
#
_entry.id   AF-A0A5E4E669-F1
#
_cell.length_a   1.000
_cell.length_b   1.000
_cell.length_c   1.000
_cell.angle_alpha   90.00
_cell.angle_beta   90.00
_cell.angle_gamma   90.00
#
_symmetry.space_group_name_H-M   'P 1'
#
loop_
_entity.id
_entity.type
_entity.pdbx_description
1 polymer ?
#
loop_
_entity_poly.entity_id
_entity_poly.type
_entity_poly.pdbx_seq_one_letter_code
_entity_poly.pdbx_strand_id
1 'polypeptide(L)'
;MASPLPSLPSEIFFDHILTRTSLESLGRCRLVSKDWNHITYDSRFWKSFCKRSDSVSGFLIQSQSQIDGKHIQTFVSVDNKANKNLSHAILDFLPVPVKIEAVSQGLVFCVNQNVSVVRDYYVCKPTTLQWEKLPNPKTRFLTSMSAMAVLSSKPLRYKIIRFSSHKYPFSKFKSRQYYNMTCEVFDSNTWAWKRLKNVSLPYCVLLGIDQPYVTSCGAFYWLVRLARSNQVFAFYYEDDKESWEIFDLPTPMEESDRFDYKKLVEYQGRLALIICEGEVMDLWVMENHEKKLWRKRKTWTLSNKVFKQVEGYIPPLAALYNSDIALTKGRDEKLIFYNFEDSSANVVSLGNQPHQVSKLQSDSERVNLRGRWRWFLNFSGQRVGVISNL
;
A
#
# COMPACT_ATOMS: atom_id res chain seq x y z
N MET A 1 -20.30 -34.28 -27.43
CA MET A 1 -20.07 -32.84 -27.21
C MET A 1 -20.85 -32.47 -25.95
N ALA A 2 -20.16 -32.10 -24.87
CA ALA A 2 -20.85 -31.60 -23.68
C ALA A 2 -21.44 -30.23 -24.04
N SER A 3 -22.75 -30.09 -23.91
CA SER A 3 -23.44 -28.80 -23.99
C SER A 3 -22.81 -27.84 -22.97
N PRO A 4 -22.53 -26.57 -23.33
CA PRO A 4 -22.07 -25.61 -22.35
C PRO A 4 -23.16 -25.48 -21.28
N LEU A 5 -22.77 -25.68 -20.01
CA LEU A 5 -23.63 -25.41 -18.87
C LEU A 5 -24.19 -23.99 -19.01
N PRO A 6 -25.47 -23.75 -18.71
CA PRO A 6 -26.04 -22.41 -18.76
C PRO A 6 -25.22 -21.51 -17.82
N SER A 7 -24.44 -20.59 -18.40
CA SER A 7 -23.74 -19.57 -17.64
C SER A 7 -24.75 -18.53 -17.20
N LEU A 8 -24.90 -18.38 -15.89
CA LEU A 8 -25.60 -17.24 -15.31
C LEU A 8 -25.00 -15.94 -15.91
N PRO A 9 -25.83 -14.97 -16.35
CA PRO A 9 -25.37 -13.69 -16.88
C PRO A 9 -24.31 -13.05 -15.98
N SER A 10 -23.24 -12.53 -16.58
CA SER A 10 -22.12 -11.87 -15.88
C SER A 10 -22.59 -10.77 -14.94
N GLU A 11 -23.64 -10.05 -15.31
CA GLU A 11 -24.29 -9.00 -14.51
C GLU A 11 -24.92 -9.53 -13.21
N ILE A 12 -25.48 -10.74 -13.21
CA ILE A 12 -26.07 -11.32 -11.99
C ILE A 12 -24.99 -11.71 -10.97
N PHE A 13 -23.89 -12.31 -11.43
CA PHE A 13 -22.74 -12.58 -10.56
C PHE A 13 -22.15 -11.30 -10.00
N PHE A 14 -22.02 -10.29 -10.86
CA PHE A 14 -21.50 -8.98 -10.51
C PHE A 14 -22.36 -8.26 -9.48
N ASP A 15 -23.60 -7.94 -9.81
CA ASP A 15 -24.44 -7.03 -9.03
C ASP A 15 -25.10 -7.67 -7.80
N HIS A 16 -25.29 -9.00 -7.82
CA HIS A 16 -26.06 -9.69 -6.79
C HIS A 16 -25.26 -10.68 -5.94
N ILE A 17 -24.11 -11.17 -6.40
CA ILE A 17 -23.33 -12.17 -5.66
C ILE A 17 -22.05 -11.53 -5.12
N LEU A 18 -21.15 -11.09 -5.99
CA LEU A 18 -19.82 -10.60 -5.58
C LEU A 18 -19.90 -9.34 -4.72
N THR A 19 -20.82 -8.41 -5.02
CA THR A 19 -21.01 -7.18 -4.23
C THR A 19 -21.57 -7.40 -2.82
N ARG A 20 -22.05 -8.61 -2.50
CA ARG A 20 -22.57 -8.99 -1.17
C ARG A 20 -21.58 -9.78 -0.33
N THR A 21 -20.38 -10.03 -0.85
CA THR A 21 -19.33 -10.76 -0.13
C THR A 21 -18.60 -9.85 0.86
N SER A 22 -17.85 -10.45 1.80
CA SER A 22 -16.88 -9.70 2.61
C SER A 22 -15.61 -9.40 1.81
N LEU A 23 -14.80 -8.44 2.25
CA LEU A 23 -13.49 -8.16 1.63
C LEU A 23 -12.57 -9.40 1.59
N GLU A 24 -12.63 -10.22 2.63
CA GLU A 24 -11.88 -11.48 2.69
C GLU A 24 -12.35 -12.45 1.60
N SER A 25 -13.66 -12.68 1.51
CA SER A 25 -14.24 -13.57 0.50
C SER A 25 -13.99 -13.07 -0.92
N LEU A 26 -14.03 -11.76 -1.13
CA LEU A 26 -13.73 -11.12 -2.41
C LEU A 26 -12.31 -11.46 -2.90
N GLY A 27 -11.33 -11.49 -1.97
CA GLY A 27 -9.97 -11.92 -2.26
C GLY A 27 -9.90 -13.35 -2.80
N ARG A 28 -10.70 -14.28 -2.25
CA ARG A 28 -10.80 -15.67 -2.73
C ARG A 28 -11.53 -15.76 -4.07
N CYS A 29 -12.58 -14.97 -4.27
CA CYS A 29 -13.32 -14.91 -5.53
C CYS A 29 -12.43 -14.54 -6.72
N ARG A 30 -11.41 -13.68 -6.51
CA ARG A 30 -10.43 -13.32 -7.54
C ARG A 30 -9.61 -14.50 -8.07
N LEU A 31 -9.51 -15.59 -7.30
CA LEU A 31 -8.78 -16.80 -7.70
C LEU A 31 -9.62 -17.75 -8.54
N VAL A 32 -10.93 -17.54 -8.63
CA VAL A 32 -11.87 -18.46 -9.30
C VAL A 32 -11.75 -18.37 -10.83
N SER A 33 -11.68 -17.15 -11.38
CA SER A 33 -11.55 -16.94 -12.84
C SER A 33 -10.91 -15.59 -13.17
N LYS A 34 -10.40 -15.46 -14.40
CA LYS A 34 -9.84 -14.19 -14.91
C LYS A 34 -10.90 -13.08 -14.95
N ASP A 35 -12.13 -13.42 -15.28
CA ASP A 35 -13.24 -12.46 -15.37
C ASP A 35 -13.61 -11.93 -13.99
N TRP A 36 -13.75 -12.81 -12.99
CA TRP A 36 -14.02 -12.40 -11.61
C TRP A 36 -12.86 -11.58 -11.06
N ASN A 37 -11.62 -11.97 -11.36
CA ASN A 37 -10.46 -11.15 -11.02
C ASN A 37 -10.63 -9.74 -11.60
N HIS A 38 -10.78 -9.63 -12.92
CA HIS A 38 -10.86 -8.35 -13.62
C HIS A 38 -12.00 -7.46 -13.09
N ILE A 39 -13.20 -8.01 -13.00
CA ILE A 39 -14.42 -7.31 -12.60
C ILE A 39 -14.32 -6.76 -11.18
N THR A 40 -13.70 -7.47 -10.24
CA THR A 40 -13.59 -7.00 -8.84
C THR A 40 -12.57 -5.87 -8.63
N TYR A 41 -11.89 -5.44 -9.69
CA TYR A 41 -11.02 -4.25 -9.71
C TYR A 41 -11.63 -3.07 -10.49
N ASP A 42 -12.84 -3.21 -11.05
CA ASP A 42 -13.56 -2.15 -11.78
C ASP A 42 -14.12 -1.07 -10.81
N SER A 43 -14.19 0.19 -11.25
CA SER A 43 -14.77 1.30 -10.46
C SER A 43 -16.22 1.07 -10.07
N ARG A 44 -17.06 0.58 -11.00
CA ARG A 44 -18.49 0.36 -10.79
C ARG A 44 -18.70 -0.75 -9.78
N PHE A 45 -17.88 -1.80 -9.85
CA PHE A 45 -17.86 -2.86 -8.84
C PHE A 45 -17.65 -2.27 -7.45
N TRP A 46 -16.55 -1.53 -7.28
CA TRP A 46 -16.15 -1.00 -5.97
C TRP A 46 -17.16 -0.01 -5.42
N LYS A 47 -17.78 0.81 -6.29
CA LYS A 47 -18.87 1.71 -5.89
C LYS A 47 -20.06 0.93 -5.32
N SER A 48 -20.51 -0.12 -6.01
CA SER A 48 -21.61 -0.97 -5.55
C SER A 48 -21.25 -1.77 -4.30
N PHE A 49 -20.04 -2.32 -4.24
CA PHE A 49 -19.53 -3.09 -3.11
C PHE A 49 -19.44 -2.24 -1.83
N CYS A 50 -18.81 -1.06 -1.90
CA CYS A 50 -18.70 -0.15 -0.75
C CYS A 50 -20.08 0.25 -0.22
N LYS A 51 -21.03 0.58 -1.12
CA LYS A 51 -22.39 0.95 -0.75
C LYS A 51 -23.17 -0.15 -0.01
N ARG A 52 -22.85 -1.42 -0.28
CA ARG A 52 -23.56 -2.57 0.33
C ARG A 52 -22.91 -3.08 1.61
N SER A 53 -21.58 -3.00 1.70
CA SER A 53 -20.80 -3.63 2.77
C SER A 53 -20.34 -2.66 3.85
N ASP A 54 -20.67 -1.37 3.72
CA ASP A 54 -20.11 -0.27 4.53
C ASP A 54 -18.57 -0.29 4.57
N SER A 55 -17.97 -0.85 3.51
CA SER A 55 -16.52 -0.81 3.30
C SER A 55 -16.12 0.49 2.65
N VAL A 56 -14.88 0.91 2.91
CA VAL A 56 -14.31 2.12 2.34
C VAL A 56 -13.14 1.76 1.42
N SER A 57 -13.02 2.51 0.33
CA SER A 57 -11.91 2.44 -0.60
C SER A 57 -11.47 3.86 -0.95
N GLY A 58 -10.19 4.14 -0.77
CA GLY A 58 -9.66 5.49 -0.92
C GLY A 58 -8.16 5.53 -0.63
N PHE A 59 -7.69 6.73 -0.35
CA PHE A 59 -6.30 7.00 -0.03
C PHE A 59 -6.18 7.77 1.27
N LEU A 60 -5.25 7.31 2.12
CA LEU A 60 -4.69 8.09 3.20
C LEU A 60 -3.62 9.00 2.62
N ILE A 61 -3.82 10.30 2.79
CA ILE A 61 -2.94 11.36 2.34
C ILE A 61 -2.23 11.92 3.55
N GLN A 62 -0.92 11.76 3.60
CA GLN A 62 -0.08 12.39 4.60
C GLN A 62 0.50 13.68 4.05
N SER A 63 0.10 14.79 4.65
CA SER A 63 0.53 16.14 4.29
C SER A 63 1.35 16.75 5.42
N GLN A 64 2.11 17.80 5.12
CA GLN A 64 2.90 18.51 6.11
C GLN A 64 2.15 19.79 6.49
N SER A 65 1.78 19.94 7.77
CA SER A 65 1.18 21.16 8.30
C SER A 65 2.14 22.34 8.13
N GLN A 66 1.65 23.40 7.49
CA GLN A 66 2.42 24.65 7.37
C GLN A 66 2.56 25.38 8.72
N ILE A 67 1.69 25.10 9.69
CA ILE A 67 1.62 25.83 10.96
C ILE A 67 2.67 25.33 11.96
N ASP A 68 2.72 24.01 12.18
CA ASP A 68 3.53 23.40 13.24
C ASP A 68 4.54 22.38 12.72
N GLY A 69 4.61 22.17 11.40
CA GLY A 69 5.52 21.19 10.82
C GLY A 69 5.21 19.76 11.26
N LYS A 70 3.98 19.45 11.70
CA LYS A 70 3.53 18.07 11.94
C LYS A 70 2.82 17.48 10.73
N HIS A 71 2.87 16.16 10.60
CA HIS A 71 2.12 15.45 9.58
C HIS A 71 0.63 15.41 9.94
N ILE A 72 -0.20 15.71 8.95
CA ILE A 72 -1.66 15.63 9.01
C ILE A 72 -2.11 14.51 8.06
N GLN A 73 -3.09 13.72 8.49
CA GLN A 73 -3.65 12.64 7.69
C GLN A 73 -5.09 12.94 7.29
N THR A 74 -5.34 12.92 5.98
CA THR A 74 -6.65 13.14 5.37
C THR A 74 -7.02 11.91 4.55
N PHE A 75 -8.27 11.45 4.64
CA PHE A 75 -8.75 10.40 3.75
C PHE A 75 -9.49 11.02 2.57
N VAL A 76 -9.16 10.56 1.36
CA VAL A 76 -9.81 10.98 0.13
C VAL A 76 -10.30 9.77 -0.66
N SER A 77 -11.45 9.91 -1.29
CA SER A 77 -12.04 8.88 -2.15
C SER A 77 -12.71 9.52 -3.36
N VAL A 78 -12.94 8.74 -4.42
CA VAL A 78 -13.70 9.18 -5.59
C VAL A 78 -15.11 9.63 -5.19
N ASP A 79 -15.70 8.98 -4.18
CA ASP A 79 -17.03 9.32 -3.65
C ASP A 79 -16.93 9.89 -2.22
N ASN A 80 -16.36 11.09 -2.10
CA ASN A 80 -16.19 11.78 -0.81
C ASN A 80 -17.51 11.97 -0.03
N LYS A 81 -18.66 11.96 -0.72
CA LYS A 81 -19.99 12.09 -0.08
C LYS A 81 -20.39 10.85 0.72
N ALA A 82 -19.91 9.66 0.35
CA ALA A 82 -20.20 8.42 1.06
C ALA A 82 -19.35 8.22 2.33
N ASN A 83 -18.20 8.89 2.42
CA ASN A 83 -17.18 8.64 3.46
C ASN A 83 -17.01 9.81 4.45
N LYS A 84 -18.08 10.57 4.74
CA LYS A 84 -18.03 11.83 5.51
C LYS A 84 -17.27 11.72 6.84
N ASN A 85 -17.40 10.59 7.53
CA ASN A 85 -16.83 10.37 8.86
C ASN A 85 -15.30 10.19 8.87
N LEU A 86 -14.67 10.02 7.70
CA LEU A 86 -13.23 9.74 7.58
C LEU A 86 -12.41 10.91 7.03
N SER A 87 -13.07 12.00 6.62
CA SER A 87 -12.48 13.06 5.78
C SER A 87 -11.29 13.78 6.44
N HIS A 88 -11.44 14.24 7.68
CA HIS A 88 -10.40 14.92 8.44
C HIS A 88 -10.10 14.18 9.74
N ALA A 89 -8.85 14.23 10.22
CA ALA A 89 -8.50 13.70 11.53
C ALA A 89 -8.72 12.18 11.68
N ILE A 90 -8.55 11.42 10.59
CA ILE A 90 -8.80 9.98 10.56
C ILE A 90 -7.99 9.17 11.59
N LEU A 91 -6.89 9.73 12.10
CA LEU A 91 -6.02 9.11 13.10
C LEU A 91 -6.08 9.76 14.49
N ASP A 92 -6.97 10.72 14.74
CA ASP A 92 -7.01 11.49 15.99
C ASP A 92 -7.50 10.67 17.20
N PHE A 93 -8.06 9.47 16.96
CA PHE A 93 -8.41 8.52 18.01
C PHE A 93 -7.17 7.85 18.67
N LEU A 94 -5.97 8.05 18.09
CA LEU A 94 -4.71 7.59 18.67
C LEU A 94 -4.31 8.50 19.84
N PRO A 95 -3.56 7.96 20.83
CA PRO A 95 -3.21 8.72 22.04
C PRO A 95 -2.23 9.88 21.79
N VAL A 96 -1.59 9.93 20.62
CA VAL A 96 -0.59 10.94 20.23
C VAL A 96 -0.70 11.22 18.73
N PRO A 97 -0.24 12.39 18.25
CA PRO A 97 -0.05 12.62 16.82
C PRO A 97 0.94 11.61 16.21
N VAL A 98 0.55 10.98 15.10
CA VAL A 98 1.35 9.92 14.47
C VAL A 98 1.62 10.18 12.99
N LYS A 99 2.75 9.69 12.48
CA LYS A 99 3.08 9.63 11.05
C LYS A 99 2.81 8.21 10.56
N ILE A 100 2.20 8.09 9.38
CA ILE A 100 2.00 6.82 8.68
C ILE A 100 3.34 6.33 8.13
N GLU A 101 3.66 5.07 8.39
CA GLU A 101 4.85 4.37 7.90
C GLU A 101 4.49 3.29 6.87
N ALA A 102 3.35 2.62 7.04
CA ALA A 102 2.88 1.57 6.11
C ALA A 102 1.36 1.35 6.22
N VAL A 103 0.72 0.86 5.16
CA VAL A 103 -0.72 0.54 5.11
C VAL A 103 -0.94 -0.80 4.42
N SER A 104 -1.78 -1.67 4.98
CA SER A 104 -2.11 -2.96 4.39
C SER A 104 -3.50 -3.43 4.80
N GLN A 105 -4.37 -3.71 3.82
CA GLN A 105 -5.71 -4.29 4.02
C GLN A 105 -6.49 -3.70 5.23
N GLY A 106 -6.54 -2.38 5.32
CA GLY A 106 -7.27 -1.64 6.35
C GLY A 106 -6.50 -1.38 7.65
N LEU A 107 -5.34 -2.01 7.83
CA LEU A 107 -4.42 -1.70 8.92
C LEU A 107 -3.44 -0.59 8.52
N VAL A 108 -3.10 0.25 9.49
CA VAL A 108 -2.14 1.34 9.35
C VAL A 108 -1.06 1.19 10.42
N PHE A 109 0.20 1.13 9.99
CA PHE A 109 1.37 1.21 10.85
C PHE A 109 1.81 2.66 10.98
N CYS A 110 1.89 3.14 12.21
CA CYS A 110 2.21 4.52 12.50
C CYS A 110 3.32 4.65 13.54
N VAL A 111 3.98 5.80 13.54
CA VAL A 111 5.02 6.16 14.51
C VAL A 111 4.68 7.49 15.16
N ASN A 112 4.93 7.61 16.46
CA ASN A 112 4.79 8.87 17.19
C ASN A 112 5.64 9.97 16.52
N GLN A 113 5.02 11.11 16.23
CA GLN A 113 5.70 12.26 15.62
C GLN A 113 6.43 13.15 16.63
N ASN A 114 6.00 13.11 17.89
CA ASN A 114 6.58 13.94 18.92
C ASN A 114 8.07 13.58 19.10
N VAL A 115 8.89 14.60 19.37
CA VAL A 115 10.32 14.41 19.57
C VAL A 115 10.54 13.62 20.86
N SER A 116 10.78 12.32 20.73
CA SER A 116 11.17 11.44 21.82
C SER A 116 12.45 10.69 21.47
N VAL A 117 13.26 10.40 22.49
CA VAL A 117 14.48 9.59 22.35
C VAL A 117 14.16 8.17 21.87
N VAL A 118 12.96 7.68 22.21
CA VAL A 118 12.44 6.38 21.77
C VAL A 118 11.12 6.62 21.07
N ARG A 119 11.07 6.30 19.78
CA ARG A 119 9.84 6.40 19.00
C ARG A 119 8.90 5.27 19.38
N ASP A 120 7.68 5.64 19.73
CA ASP A 120 6.60 4.68 19.95
C ASP A 120 5.93 4.32 18.63
N TYR A 121 5.65 3.04 18.45
CA TYR A 121 5.03 2.50 17.26
C TYR A 121 3.62 2.01 17.56
N TYR A 122 2.71 2.20 16.61
CA TYR A 122 1.31 1.83 16.74
C TYR A 122 0.87 1.09 15.49
N VAL A 123 -0.05 0.15 15.67
CA VAL A 123 -0.88 -0.39 14.60
C VAL A 123 -2.31 0.03 14.89
N CYS A 124 -3.04 0.45 13.87
CA CYS A 124 -4.45 0.80 14.04
C CYS A 124 -5.30 0.40 12.83
N LYS A 125 -6.60 0.28 13.08
CA LYS A 125 -7.64 0.13 12.05
C LYS A 125 -8.57 1.34 12.16
N PRO A 126 -8.40 2.36 11.30
CA PRO A 126 -9.14 3.62 11.43
C PRO A 126 -10.65 3.47 11.31
N THR A 127 -11.14 2.56 10.46
CA THR A 127 -12.59 2.34 10.26
C THR A 127 -13.32 1.81 11.50
N THR A 128 -12.59 1.21 12.45
CA THR A 128 -13.14 0.67 13.69
C THR A 128 -12.62 1.36 14.94
N LEU A 129 -11.80 2.41 14.77
CA LEU A 129 -11.14 3.17 15.83
C LEU A 129 -10.31 2.29 16.79
N GLN A 130 -9.78 1.18 16.30
CA GLN A 130 -8.97 0.26 17.09
C GLN A 130 -7.49 0.58 16.94
N TRP A 131 -6.72 0.50 18.03
CA TRP A 131 -5.27 0.63 17.98
C TRP A 131 -4.59 -0.22 19.05
N GLU A 132 -3.33 -0.52 18.81
CA GLU A 132 -2.43 -1.18 19.77
C GLU A 132 -1.04 -0.55 19.70
N LYS A 133 -0.42 -0.37 20.87
CA LYS A 133 1.00 0.00 20.95
C LYS A 133 1.85 -1.23 20.70
N LEU A 134 2.75 -1.12 19.74
CA LEU A 134 3.72 -2.17 19.43
C LEU A 134 4.90 -2.11 20.40
N PRO A 135 5.55 -3.25 20.70
CA PRO A 135 6.85 -3.22 21.36
C PRO A 135 7.82 -2.41 20.51
N ASN A 136 8.80 -1.75 21.13
CA ASN A 136 9.81 -1.03 20.36
C ASN A 136 10.86 -2.01 19.82
N PRO A 137 11.35 -1.82 18.58
CA PRO A 137 12.46 -2.60 18.06
C PRO A 137 13.69 -2.45 18.96
N LYS A 138 14.53 -3.48 19.02
CA LYS A 138 15.73 -3.48 19.88
C LYS A 138 16.72 -2.39 19.48
N THR A 139 16.72 -2.00 18.20
CA THR A 139 17.60 -0.96 17.70
C THR A 139 16.94 0.43 17.76
N ARG A 140 17.70 1.43 18.22
CA ARG A 140 17.28 2.85 18.25
C ARG A 140 17.66 3.62 16.98
N PHE A 141 17.97 2.91 15.89
CA PHE A 141 18.33 3.52 14.61
C PHE A 141 17.13 4.23 13.99
N LEU A 142 17.37 5.19 13.10
CA LEU A 142 16.29 5.83 12.36
C LEU A 142 15.74 4.87 11.31
N THR A 143 14.42 4.81 11.20
CA THR A 143 13.74 4.04 10.17
C THR A 143 14.00 4.69 8.82
N SER A 144 14.57 3.94 7.88
CA SER A 144 14.75 4.36 6.49
C SER A 144 13.54 3.99 5.64
N MET A 145 12.93 2.83 5.92
CA MET A 145 11.86 2.27 5.12
C MET A 145 11.04 1.30 5.96
N SER A 146 9.74 1.27 5.72
CA SER A 146 8.81 0.36 6.39
C SER A 146 7.86 -0.27 5.38
N ALA A 147 7.35 -1.46 5.71
CA ALA A 147 6.36 -2.18 4.94
C ALA A 147 5.46 -2.99 5.88
N MET A 148 4.21 -3.23 5.48
CA MET A 148 3.27 -4.07 6.24
C MET A 148 2.49 -4.99 5.30
N ALA A 149 2.31 -6.24 5.71
CA ALA A 149 1.45 -7.20 5.02
C ALA A 149 0.51 -7.88 6.01
N VAL A 150 -0.79 -7.86 5.71
CA VAL A 150 -1.77 -8.75 6.32
C VAL A 150 -1.72 -10.11 5.63
N LEU A 151 -1.42 -11.14 6.41
CA LEU A 151 -1.26 -12.53 5.97
C LEU A 151 -2.56 -13.33 6.08
N SER A 152 -3.38 -13.04 7.10
CA SER A 152 -4.70 -13.63 7.29
C SER A 152 -5.60 -12.68 8.09
N SER A 153 -6.91 -12.69 7.85
CA SER A 153 -7.90 -11.86 8.55
C SER A 153 -8.53 -12.55 9.78
N LYS A 154 -8.73 -13.87 9.72
CA LYS A 154 -9.44 -14.65 10.75
C LYS A 154 -8.71 -15.98 11.05
N PRO A 155 -7.85 -16.04 12.10
CA PRO A 155 -7.45 -14.93 12.97
C PRO A 155 -6.57 -13.93 12.22
N LEU A 156 -6.58 -12.68 12.69
CA LEU A 156 -5.74 -11.63 12.12
C LEU A 156 -4.27 -11.98 12.34
N ARG A 157 -3.51 -12.05 11.26
CA ARG A 157 -2.05 -12.15 11.27
C ARG A 157 -1.49 -11.15 10.28
N TYR A 158 -0.53 -10.38 10.72
CA TYR A 158 0.23 -9.45 9.90
C TYR A 158 1.70 -9.44 10.32
N LYS A 159 2.55 -9.04 9.39
CA LYS A 159 3.97 -8.76 9.59
C LYS A 159 4.26 -7.30 9.25
N ILE A 160 5.21 -6.71 9.97
CA ILE A 160 5.73 -5.37 9.68
C ILE A 160 7.23 -5.50 9.47
N ILE A 161 7.72 -4.95 8.38
CA ILE A 161 9.12 -4.93 8.03
C ILE A 161 9.63 -3.52 8.22
N ARG A 162 10.76 -3.42 8.90
CA ARG A 162 11.43 -2.17 9.19
C ARG A 162 12.87 -2.29 8.76
N PHE A 163 13.29 -1.40 7.88
CA PHE A 163 14.68 -1.18 7.60
C PHE A 163 15.17 0.08 8.28
N SER A 164 16.30 -0.03 8.97
CA SER A 164 16.92 1.10 9.66
C SER A 164 18.39 1.24 9.31
N SER A 165 18.86 2.47 9.31
CA SER A 165 20.23 2.82 8.94
C SER A 165 21.08 3.13 10.18
N HIS A 166 22.30 2.60 10.19
CA HIS A 166 23.29 2.94 11.21
C HIS A 166 23.86 4.34 10.95
N LYS A 167 24.50 4.93 11.97
CA LYS A 167 25.24 6.21 11.81
C LYS A 167 26.33 6.11 10.72
N TYR A 168 26.92 4.92 10.56
CA TYR A 168 27.92 4.60 9.53
C TYR A 168 27.45 3.38 8.73
N PRO A 169 26.54 3.54 7.77
CA PRO A 169 25.90 2.41 7.08
C PRO A 169 26.75 1.85 5.95
N PHE A 170 27.89 2.47 5.64
CA PHE A 170 28.68 2.14 4.47
C PHE A 170 29.78 1.10 4.77
N SER A 171 29.88 0.08 3.92
CA SER A 171 31.00 -0.87 3.93
C SER A 171 31.69 -0.93 2.57
N LYS A 172 32.96 -1.34 2.56
CA LYS A 172 33.74 -1.59 1.35
C LYS A 172 34.05 -3.08 1.24
N PHE A 173 33.73 -3.68 0.11
CA PHE A 173 34.09 -5.07 -0.19
C PHE A 173 34.49 -5.19 -1.66
N LYS A 174 35.67 -5.77 -1.95
CA LYS A 174 36.22 -5.89 -3.32
C LYS A 174 36.15 -4.59 -4.13
N SER A 175 36.60 -3.47 -3.52
CA SER A 175 36.58 -2.13 -4.12
C SER A 175 35.20 -1.55 -4.47
N ARG A 176 34.10 -2.19 -4.05
CA ARG A 176 32.73 -1.67 -4.17
C ARG A 176 32.24 -1.19 -2.81
N GLN A 177 31.50 -0.08 -2.80
CA GLN A 177 30.83 0.43 -1.63
C GLN A 177 29.39 -0.10 -1.55
N TYR A 178 28.95 -0.42 -0.34
CA TYR A 178 27.61 -0.92 -0.06
C TYR A 178 26.96 -0.11 1.05
N TYR A 179 25.65 0.07 0.94
CA TYR A 179 24.78 0.64 1.97
C TYR A 179 24.10 -0.49 2.74
N ASN A 180 24.48 -0.65 4.01
CA ASN A 180 23.98 -1.70 4.88
C ASN A 180 22.84 -1.19 5.74
N MET A 181 21.72 -1.91 5.68
CA MET A 181 20.51 -1.64 6.45
C MET A 181 20.28 -2.80 7.42
N THR A 182 19.96 -2.46 8.66
CA THR A 182 19.41 -3.45 9.60
C THR A 182 17.97 -3.73 9.22
N CYS A 183 17.64 -5.02 9.05
CA CYS A 183 16.29 -5.49 8.80
C CYS A 183 15.70 -6.07 10.09
N GLU A 184 14.54 -5.57 10.49
CA GLU A 184 13.77 -6.05 11.63
C GLU A 184 12.34 -6.37 11.16
N VAL A 185 11.82 -7.52 11.59
CA VAL A 185 10.47 -7.97 11.26
C VAL A 185 9.68 -8.14 12.55
N PHE A 186 8.55 -7.46 12.65
CA PHE A 186 7.54 -7.70 13.66
C PHE A 186 6.57 -8.77 13.16
N ASP A 187 6.27 -9.75 14.00
CA ASP A 187 5.23 -10.74 13.74
C ASP A 187 4.12 -10.63 14.79
N SER A 188 2.89 -10.35 14.35
CA SER A 188 1.71 -10.29 15.22
C SER A 188 1.46 -11.56 16.04
N ASN A 189 1.86 -12.74 15.55
CA ASN A 189 1.73 -14.01 16.27
C ASN A 189 2.65 -14.05 17.50
N THR A 190 3.90 -13.62 17.33
CA THR A 190 4.90 -13.57 18.42
C THR A 190 4.89 -12.26 19.19
N TRP A 191 4.14 -11.26 18.71
CA TRP A 191 4.05 -9.90 19.27
C TRP A 191 5.44 -9.33 19.59
N ALA A 192 6.41 -9.58 18.71
CA ALA A 192 7.80 -9.26 18.95
C ALA A 192 8.53 -8.92 17.65
N TRP A 193 9.57 -8.09 17.77
CA TRP A 193 10.52 -7.83 16.69
C TRP A 193 11.63 -8.89 16.68
N LYS A 194 11.88 -9.44 15.50
CA LYS A 194 13.02 -10.32 15.20
C LYS A 194 13.97 -9.56 14.27
N ARG A 195 15.25 -9.48 14.65
CA ARG A 195 16.30 -8.96 13.77
C ARG A 195 16.71 -10.04 12.78
N LEU A 196 16.77 -9.68 11.50
CA LEU A 196 17.24 -10.53 10.43
C LEU A 196 18.68 -10.19 10.03
N LYS A 197 19.23 -10.94 9.07
CA LYS A 197 20.49 -10.59 8.44
C LYS A 197 20.36 -9.21 7.81
N ASN A 198 21.41 -8.40 7.92
CA ASN A 198 21.43 -7.07 7.32
C ASN A 198 21.26 -7.20 5.79
N VAL A 199 20.56 -6.23 5.21
CA VAL A 199 20.45 -6.08 3.76
C VAL A 199 21.58 -5.17 3.30
N SER A 200 22.31 -5.57 2.26
CA SER A 200 23.44 -4.82 1.72
C SER A 200 23.12 -4.42 0.29
N LEU A 201 22.77 -3.15 0.09
CA LEU A 201 22.44 -2.58 -1.21
C LEU A 201 23.69 -1.93 -1.81
N PRO A 202 23.83 -1.84 -3.14
CA PRO A 202 24.88 -1.02 -3.76
C PRO A 202 24.83 0.43 -3.26
N TYR A 203 25.99 1.07 -3.05
CA TYR A 203 26.10 2.43 -2.48
C TYR A 203 25.28 3.51 -3.21
N CYS A 204 25.10 3.36 -4.53
CA CYS A 204 24.37 4.32 -5.34
C CYS A 204 22.84 4.13 -5.33
N VAL A 205 22.31 3.22 -4.52
CA VAL A 205 20.87 3.03 -4.37
C VAL A 205 20.28 4.20 -3.58
N LEU A 206 19.57 5.07 -4.28
CA LEU A 206 18.66 6.03 -3.67
C LEU A 206 17.31 5.35 -3.46
N LEU A 207 16.91 5.24 -2.20
CA LEU A 207 15.55 4.87 -1.85
C LEU A 207 14.67 6.07 -2.19
N GLY A 208 13.73 5.88 -3.12
CA GLY A 208 12.80 6.95 -3.50
C GLY A 208 11.94 7.34 -2.29
N ILE A 209 12.26 8.47 -1.66
CA ILE A 209 11.56 8.99 -0.47
C ILE A 209 10.05 9.17 -0.76
N ASP A 210 9.69 9.38 -2.03
CA ASP A 210 8.32 9.66 -2.47
C ASP A 210 7.63 8.46 -3.18
N GLN A 211 8.25 7.27 -3.21
CA GLN A 211 7.66 6.08 -3.83
C GLN A 211 7.31 5.04 -2.77
N PRO A 212 6.01 4.84 -2.44
CA PRO A 212 5.60 3.83 -1.49
C PRO A 212 5.90 2.43 -2.02
N TYR A 213 5.99 1.45 -1.11
CA TYR A 213 6.10 0.05 -1.50
C TYR A 213 4.83 -0.44 -2.18
N VAL A 214 4.98 -1.51 -2.97
CA VAL A 214 3.87 -2.28 -3.51
C VAL A 214 3.93 -3.69 -2.93
N THR A 215 2.78 -4.24 -2.53
CA THR A 215 2.65 -5.63 -2.13
C THR A 215 2.01 -6.45 -3.22
N SER A 216 2.63 -7.56 -3.61
CA SER A 216 2.07 -8.55 -4.52
C SER A 216 2.77 -9.90 -4.29
N CYS A 217 2.04 -11.01 -4.47
CA CYS A 217 2.62 -12.36 -4.48
C CYS A 217 3.64 -12.64 -3.35
N GLY A 218 3.29 -12.32 -2.10
CA GLY A 218 4.13 -12.63 -0.94
C GLY A 218 5.40 -11.77 -0.78
N ALA A 219 5.49 -10.65 -1.50
CA ALA A 219 6.65 -9.77 -1.45
C ALA A 219 6.28 -8.28 -1.40
N PHE A 220 7.21 -7.52 -0.82
CA PHE A 220 7.24 -6.07 -0.89
C PHE A 220 8.20 -5.63 -1.99
N TYR A 221 7.78 -4.66 -2.79
CA TYR A 221 8.54 -4.12 -3.90
C TYR A 221 8.75 -2.63 -3.75
N TRP A 222 10.00 -2.19 -3.91
CA TRP A 222 10.37 -0.78 -3.99
C TRP A 222 11.05 -0.49 -5.31
N LEU A 223 10.72 0.66 -5.88
CA LEU A 223 11.50 1.21 -6.98
C LEU A 223 12.74 1.85 -6.38
N VAL A 224 13.90 1.32 -6.74
CA VAL A 224 15.19 1.82 -6.31
C VAL A 224 15.93 2.42 -7.49
N ARG A 225 16.55 3.59 -7.28
CA ARG A 225 17.31 4.26 -8.33
C ARG A 225 18.79 4.04 -8.09
N LEU A 226 19.47 3.43 -9.06
CA LEU A 226 20.93 3.38 -9.14
C LEU A 226 21.40 4.41 -10.15
N ALA A 227 22.66 4.83 -10.04
CA ALA A 227 23.25 5.97 -10.75
C ALA A 227 22.88 6.13 -12.24
N ARG A 228 22.57 5.04 -12.96
CA ARG A 228 22.20 5.05 -14.38
C ARG A 228 20.93 4.23 -14.73
N SER A 229 20.28 3.59 -13.76
CA SER A 229 19.11 2.74 -14.03
C SER A 229 18.18 2.66 -12.82
N ASN A 230 16.90 2.41 -13.08
CA ASN A 230 15.94 2.04 -12.04
C ASN A 230 15.88 0.52 -11.97
N GLN A 231 15.86 -0.02 -10.75
CA GLN A 231 15.71 -1.43 -10.46
C GLN A 231 14.58 -1.64 -9.46
N VAL A 232 14.17 -2.89 -9.28
CA VAL A 232 13.19 -3.28 -8.28
C VAL A 232 13.91 -4.00 -7.15
N PHE A 233 13.78 -3.47 -5.93
CA PHE A 233 14.15 -4.18 -4.71
C PHE A 233 12.94 -4.97 -4.22
N ALA A 234 13.08 -6.29 -4.11
CA ALA A 234 12.05 -7.18 -3.64
C ALA A 234 12.44 -7.81 -2.30
N PHE A 235 11.51 -7.84 -1.35
CA PHE A 235 11.65 -8.52 -0.08
C PHE A 235 10.52 -9.52 0.12
N TYR A 236 10.85 -10.81 0.23
CA TYR A 236 9.92 -11.93 0.39
C TYR A 236 9.64 -12.23 1.85
N TYR A 237 8.36 -12.36 2.22
CA TYR A 237 7.93 -12.48 3.63
C TYR A 237 7.12 -13.74 3.96
N GLU A 238 6.75 -14.56 2.97
CA GLU A 238 5.87 -15.73 3.16
C GLU A 238 6.63 -17.00 3.62
N ASP A 239 7.81 -17.31 3.08
CA ASP A 239 8.40 -18.66 3.18
C ASP A 239 9.24 -18.98 4.43
N ASP A 240 9.09 -18.23 5.54
CA ASP A 240 9.97 -18.23 6.74
C ASP A 240 11.48 -18.00 6.46
N LYS A 241 11.90 -18.10 5.20
CA LYS A 241 13.15 -17.74 4.57
C LYS A 241 12.98 -16.33 4.04
N GLU A 242 12.89 -15.39 4.97
CA GLU A 242 12.91 -13.97 4.67
C GLU A 242 14.14 -13.68 3.82
N SER A 243 13.92 -13.37 2.55
CA SER A 243 14.97 -13.22 1.53
C SER A 243 14.67 -11.99 0.69
N TRP A 244 15.70 -11.52 -0.02
CA TRP A 244 15.58 -10.32 -0.81
C TRP A 244 16.43 -10.45 -2.08
N GLU A 245 16.03 -9.71 -3.10
CA GLU A 245 16.77 -9.62 -4.36
C GLU A 245 16.58 -8.23 -4.99
N ILE A 246 17.43 -7.94 -5.98
CA ILE A 246 17.30 -6.78 -6.85
C ILE A 246 17.32 -7.28 -8.29
N PHE A 247 16.39 -6.80 -9.10
CA PHE A 247 16.33 -7.13 -10.52
C PHE A 247 15.93 -5.93 -11.37
N ASP A 248 16.22 -6.00 -12.66
CA ASP A 248 16.01 -4.90 -13.60
C ASP A 248 14.54 -4.75 -14.04
N LEU A 249 14.21 -3.56 -14.53
CA LEU A 249 12.93 -3.26 -15.18
C LEU A 249 12.85 -3.91 -16.58
N PRO A 250 11.65 -4.04 -17.17
CA PRO A 250 11.49 -4.58 -18.52
C PRO A 250 12.43 -3.94 -19.56
N THR A 251 13.08 -4.77 -20.38
CA THR A 251 13.87 -4.38 -21.56
C THR A 251 12.91 -4.25 -22.76
N PRO A 252 12.65 -3.02 -23.24
CA PRO A 252 13.67 -2.20 -23.88
C PRO A 252 13.67 -0.79 -23.29
N MET A 253 14.29 -0.63 -22.11
CA MET A 253 14.23 0.63 -21.36
C MET A 253 15.62 1.14 -20.96
N GLU A 254 16.68 0.61 -21.57
CA GLU A 254 18.05 1.15 -21.44
C GLU A 254 18.25 2.42 -22.28
N GLU A 255 17.39 2.67 -23.28
CA GLU A 255 17.51 3.79 -24.22
C GLU A 255 16.44 4.89 -24.07
N SER A 256 15.41 4.71 -23.22
CA SER A 256 14.38 5.75 -23.00
C SER A 256 14.87 6.82 -22.03
N ASP A 257 14.56 8.07 -22.36
CA ASP A 257 15.25 9.27 -21.95
C ASP A 257 15.26 9.50 -20.42
N ARG A 258 16.17 10.36 -19.95
CA ARG A 258 16.41 10.68 -18.52
C ARG A 258 15.21 11.31 -17.79
N PHE A 259 14.08 11.51 -18.47
CA PHE A 259 12.94 12.31 -18.01
C PHE A 259 11.65 11.50 -17.77
N ASP A 260 11.63 10.20 -18.05
CA ASP A 260 10.43 9.38 -17.85
C ASP A 260 10.11 9.16 -16.37
N TYR A 261 8.86 9.48 -15.98
CA TYR A 261 8.38 9.18 -14.63
C TYR A 261 7.96 7.71 -14.55
N LYS A 262 8.66 6.93 -13.72
CA LYS A 262 8.42 5.50 -13.52
C LYS A 262 7.86 5.26 -12.12
N LYS A 263 6.82 4.44 -12.01
CA LYS A 263 6.17 4.13 -10.73
C LYS A 263 5.72 2.67 -10.65
N LEU A 264 6.04 2.01 -9.54
CA LEU A 264 5.48 0.70 -9.23
C LEU A 264 4.07 0.88 -8.67
N VAL A 265 3.15 0.02 -9.11
CA VAL A 265 1.76 -0.04 -8.63
C VAL A 265 1.29 -1.48 -8.51
N GLU A 266 0.24 -1.68 -7.72
CA GLU A 266 -0.55 -2.92 -7.76
C GLU A 266 -1.62 -2.78 -8.85
N TYR A 267 -1.66 -3.75 -9.77
CA TYR A 267 -2.69 -3.82 -10.80
C TYR A 267 -3.28 -5.23 -10.85
N GLN A 268 -4.54 -5.34 -10.44
CA GLN A 268 -5.32 -6.59 -10.45
C GLN A 268 -4.66 -7.76 -9.71
N GLY A 269 -4.08 -7.46 -8.55
CA GLY A 269 -3.39 -8.39 -7.66
C GLY A 269 -1.97 -8.73 -8.09
N ARG A 270 -1.41 -7.99 -9.05
CA ARG A 270 -0.06 -8.23 -9.61
C ARG A 270 0.81 -7.00 -9.50
N LEU A 271 2.13 -7.22 -9.46
CA LEU A 271 3.10 -6.17 -9.57
C LEU A 271 3.06 -5.58 -10.98
N ALA A 272 2.92 -4.25 -11.07
CA ALA A 272 2.94 -3.51 -12.31
C ALA A 272 3.84 -2.28 -12.23
N LEU A 273 4.27 -1.83 -13.39
CA LEU A 273 5.07 -0.64 -13.61
C LEU A 273 4.29 0.28 -14.56
N ILE A 274 4.12 1.53 -14.16
CA ILE A 274 3.64 2.59 -15.03
C ILE A 274 4.83 3.45 -15.45
N ILE A 275 4.91 3.71 -16.74
CA ILE A 275 5.87 4.62 -17.34
C ILE A 275 5.07 5.76 -17.96
N CYS A 276 5.37 6.99 -17.55
CA CYS A 276 4.75 8.18 -18.12
C CYS A 276 5.76 8.91 -19.00
N GLU A 277 5.44 9.04 -20.27
CA GLU A 277 6.21 9.76 -21.28
C GLU A 277 5.29 10.81 -21.92
N GLY A 278 5.41 12.06 -21.47
CA GLY A 278 4.51 13.15 -21.87
C GLY A 278 3.04 12.85 -21.55
N GLU A 279 2.23 12.68 -22.59
CA GLU A 279 0.79 12.39 -22.49
C GLU A 279 0.48 10.89 -22.48
N VAL A 280 1.49 10.04 -22.69
CA VAL A 280 1.31 8.59 -22.81
C VAL A 280 1.70 7.91 -21.50
N MET A 281 0.83 7.02 -21.04
CA MET A 281 1.08 6.16 -19.88
C MET A 281 1.03 4.69 -20.30
N ASP A 282 2.15 4.00 -20.16
CA ASP A 282 2.26 2.57 -20.46
C ASP A 282 2.20 1.74 -19.18
N LEU A 283 1.29 0.76 -19.16
CA LEU A 283 1.17 -0.23 -18.10
C LEU A 283 1.91 -1.51 -18.48
N TRP A 284 2.93 -1.85 -17.71
CA TRP A 284 3.64 -3.12 -17.79
C TRP A 284 3.30 -3.96 -16.58
N VAL A 285 2.82 -5.18 -16.79
CA VAL A 285 2.45 -6.09 -15.70
C VAL A 285 3.42 -7.25 -15.67
N MET A 286 3.89 -7.61 -14.48
CA MET A 286 4.70 -8.81 -14.28
C MET A 286 3.82 -10.05 -14.42
N GLU A 287 4.07 -10.84 -15.46
CA GLU A 287 3.30 -12.06 -15.73
C GLU A 287 3.90 -13.29 -15.05
N ASN A 288 5.23 -13.32 -14.92
CA ASN A 288 5.95 -14.42 -14.31
C ASN A 288 7.01 -13.86 -13.34
N HIS A 289 6.79 -14.11 -12.05
CA HIS A 289 7.67 -13.66 -10.96
C HIS A 289 9.02 -14.38 -10.92
N GLU A 290 9.10 -15.64 -11.35
CA GLU A 290 10.35 -16.41 -11.36
C GLU A 290 11.28 -15.96 -12.48
N LYS A 291 10.73 -15.80 -13.68
CA LYS A 291 11.47 -15.40 -14.88
C LYS A 291 11.60 -13.87 -15.04
N LYS A 292 11.02 -13.10 -14.10
CA LYS A 292 10.93 -11.63 -14.16
C LYS A 292 10.38 -11.13 -15.51
N LEU A 293 9.40 -11.84 -16.06
CA LEU A 293 8.83 -11.49 -17.36
C LEU A 293 7.72 -10.46 -17.20
N TRP A 294 7.90 -9.35 -17.89
CA TRP A 294 6.96 -8.24 -17.96
C TRP A 294 6.31 -8.21 -19.33
N ARG A 295 5.03 -7.84 -19.37
CA ARG A 295 4.32 -7.59 -20.63
C ARG A 295 3.61 -6.25 -20.57
N LYS A 296 3.76 -5.45 -21.63
CA LYS A 296 2.94 -4.27 -21.85
C LYS A 296 1.48 -4.70 -22.03
N ARG A 297 0.61 -4.22 -21.14
CA ARG A 297 -0.81 -4.63 -21.06
C ARG A 297 -1.74 -3.58 -21.62
N LYS A 298 -1.47 -2.31 -21.37
CA LYS A 298 -2.32 -1.20 -21.77
C LYS A 298 -1.46 0.04 -21.99
N THR A 299 -1.92 0.88 -22.90
CA THR A 299 -1.43 2.24 -23.10
C THR A 299 -2.61 3.16 -22.94
N TRP A 300 -2.46 4.18 -22.11
CA TRP A 300 -3.42 5.26 -21.98
C TRP A 300 -2.84 6.52 -22.58
N THR A 301 -3.67 7.28 -23.28
CA THR A 301 -3.35 8.64 -23.71
C THR A 301 -4.17 9.59 -22.87
N LEU A 302 -3.49 10.43 -22.10
CA LEU A 302 -4.10 11.40 -21.22
C LEU A 302 -4.64 12.57 -22.03
N SER A 303 -5.89 12.98 -21.75
CA SER A 303 -6.49 14.12 -22.43
C SER A 303 -5.88 15.42 -21.93
N ASN A 304 -4.99 16.01 -22.72
CA ASN A 304 -4.38 17.32 -22.42
C ASN A 304 -5.44 18.42 -22.25
N LYS A 305 -6.59 18.33 -22.94
CA LYS A 305 -7.69 19.30 -22.78
C LYS A 305 -8.21 19.34 -21.34
N VAL A 306 -8.40 18.17 -20.72
CA VAL A 306 -8.93 18.04 -19.36
C VAL A 306 -7.92 18.60 -18.36
N PHE A 307 -6.66 18.18 -18.47
CA PHE A 307 -5.60 18.67 -17.57
C PHE A 307 -5.30 20.16 -17.77
N LYS A 308 -5.38 20.70 -19.00
CA LYS A 308 -5.27 22.15 -19.25
C LYS A 308 -6.37 22.96 -18.58
N GLN A 309 -7.60 22.45 -18.56
CA GLN A 309 -8.72 23.11 -17.89
C GLN A 309 -8.61 23.07 -16.37
N VAL A 310 -8.15 21.94 -15.83
CA VAL A 310 -8.11 21.71 -14.38
C VAL A 310 -6.87 22.31 -13.72
N GLU A 311 -5.71 22.15 -14.37
CA GLU A 311 -4.40 22.35 -13.75
C GLU A 311 -3.39 23.09 -14.65
N GLY A 312 -3.62 23.12 -15.96
CA GLY A 312 -2.73 23.75 -16.95
C GLY A 312 -1.60 22.86 -17.48
N TYR A 313 -1.36 21.70 -16.86
CA TYR A 313 -0.36 20.71 -17.27
C TYR A 313 -0.75 19.31 -16.79
N ILE A 314 -0.07 18.26 -17.26
CA ILE A 314 -0.30 16.88 -16.81
C ILE A 314 0.47 16.64 -15.49
N PRO A 315 -0.22 16.47 -14.35
CA PRO A 315 0.40 16.22 -13.05
C PRO A 315 1.04 14.83 -12.96
N PRO A 316 2.08 14.66 -12.12
CA PRO A 316 2.68 13.36 -11.86
C PRO A 316 1.68 12.38 -11.23
N LEU A 317 1.79 11.11 -11.61
CA LEU A 317 0.96 10.04 -11.08
C LEU A 317 1.30 9.73 -9.62
N ALA A 318 0.29 9.81 -8.76
CA ALA A 318 0.41 9.50 -7.34
C ALA A 318 0.09 8.03 -7.04
N ALA A 319 -0.97 7.46 -7.63
CA ALA A 319 -1.36 6.05 -7.47
C ALA A 319 -2.44 5.63 -8.48
N LEU A 320 -2.72 4.33 -8.58
CA LEU A 320 -3.95 3.83 -9.19
C LEU A 320 -5.02 3.62 -8.10
N TYR A 321 -6.20 4.21 -8.30
CA TYR A 321 -7.35 3.93 -7.43
C TYR A 321 -7.86 2.51 -7.68
N ASN A 322 -7.98 2.15 -8.95
CA ASN A 322 -8.48 0.87 -9.47
C ASN A 322 -7.96 0.66 -10.92
N SER A 323 -8.61 -0.17 -11.74
CA SER A 323 -8.12 -0.44 -13.12
C SER A 323 -8.38 0.69 -14.13
N ASP A 324 -9.28 1.61 -13.83
CA ASP A 324 -9.81 2.63 -14.76
C ASP A 324 -9.62 4.08 -14.28
N ILE A 325 -9.23 4.29 -13.02
CA ILE A 325 -9.06 5.61 -12.39
C ILE A 325 -7.65 5.74 -11.81
N ALA A 326 -6.94 6.78 -12.25
CA ALA A 326 -5.68 7.23 -11.68
C ALA A 326 -5.88 8.36 -10.67
N LEU A 327 -5.00 8.42 -9.68
CA LEU A 327 -4.84 9.56 -8.79
C LEU A 327 -3.55 10.28 -9.15
N THR A 328 -3.65 11.58 -9.41
CA THR A 328 -2.51 12.44 -9.75
C THR A 328 -2.36 13.58 -8.74
N LYS A 329 -1.14 14.09 -8.59
CA LYS A 329 -0.80 15.18 -7.65
C LYS A 329 -0.60 16.48 -8.42
N GLY A 330 -1.58 17.38 -8.36
CA GLY A 330 -1.50 18.74 -8.93
C GLY A 330 -0.63 19.68 -8.10
N ARG A 331 -0.51 20.93 -8.55
CA ARG A 331 -0.02 22.06 -7.74
C ARG A 331 -1.10 22.47 -6.73
N ASP A 332 -0.72 23.39 -5.86
CA ASP A 332 -1.63 24.08 -4.96
C ASP A 332 -2.51 23.11 -4.15
N GLU A 333 -1.88 22.02 -3.68
CA GLU A 333 -2.49 21.09 -2.73
C GLU A 333 -3.66 20.28 -3.34
N LYS A 334 -3.73 20.18 -4.67
CA LYS A 334 -4.79 19.44 -5.35
C LYS A 334 -4.43 17.98 -5.62
N LEU A 335 -5.43 17.13 -5.46
CA LEU A 335 -5.44 15.76 -5.96
C LEU A 335 -6.51 15.63 -7.04
N ILE A 336 -6.18 14.93 -8.13
CA ILE A 336 -7.10 14.77 -9.25
C ILE A 336 -7.29 13.27 -9.50
N PHE A 337 -8.54 12.82 -9.36
CA PHE A 337 -8.98 11.51 -9.79
C PHE A 337 -9.36 11.59 -11.27
N TYR A 338 -8.54 10.98 -12.12
CA TYR A 338 -8.74 10.97 -13.58
C TYR A 338 -9.21 9.60 -14.03
N ASN A 339 -10.36 9.55 -14.69
CA ASN A 339 -10.87 8.32 -15.30
C ASN A 339 -10.36 8.19 -16.73
N PHE A 340 -9.70 7.07 -17.02
CA PHE A 340 -9.10 6.80 -18.32
C PHE A 340 -10.12 6.51 -19.43
N GLU A 341 -11.35 6.10 -19.09
CA GLU A 341 -12.36 5.67 -20.06
C GLU A 341 -13.14 6.84 -20.64
N ASP A 342 -13.64 7.72 -19.77
CA ASP A 342 -14.46 8.88 -20.15
C ASP A 342 -13.69 10.21 -20.13
N SER A 343 -12.40 10.17 -19.75
CA SER A 343 -11.55 11.36 -19.57
C SER A 343 -12.11 12.38 -18.58
N SER A 344 -12.95 11.94 -17.63
CA SER A 344 -13.44 12.81 -16.56
C SER A 344 -12.39 13.01 -15.47
N ALA A 345 -12.42 14.18 -14.83
CA ALA A 345 -11.53 14.53 -13.73
C ALA A 345 -12.34 15.05 -12.54
N ASN A 346 -12.13 14.46 -11.36
CA ASN A 346 -12.66 14.95 -10.09
C ASN A 346 -11.52 15.50 -9.25
N VAL A 347 -11.63 16.77 -8.86
CA VAL A 347 -10.59 17.51 -8.16
C VAL A 347 -10.94 17.60 -6.67
N VAL A 348 -9.98 17.22 -5.85
CA VAL A 348 -10.03 17.37 -4.39
C VAL A 348 -8.94 18.33 -3.98
N SER A 349 -9.33 19.48 -3.43
CA SER A 349 -8.38 20.43 -2.84
C SER A 349 -8.08 20.00 -1.40
N LEU A 350 -6.80 19.84 -1.10
CA LEU A 350 -6.30 19.69 0.26
C LEU A 350 -5.96 21.08 0.81
N GLY A 351 -5.89 21.21 2.13
CA GLY A 351 -5.37 22.43 2.77
C GLY A 351 -3.88 22.38 3.12
N ASN A 352 -3.18 21.33 2.67
CA ASN A 352 -1.74 21.16 2.83
C ASN A 352 -1.18 20.31 1.66
N GLN A 353 0.10 20.51 1.32
CA GLN A 353 0.76 19.75 0.25
C GLN A 353 0.88 18.25 0.60
N PRO A 354 0.40 17.34 -0.27
CA PRO A 354 0.44 15.90 -0.01
C PRO A 354 1.84 15.34 -0.24
N HIS A 355 2.45 14.71 0.76
CA HIS A 355 3.78 14.10 0.64
C HIS A 355 3.71 12.61 0.33
N GLN A 356 2.84 11.87 1.03
CA GLN A 356 2.71 10.43 0.86
C GLN A 356 1.24 10.06 0.63
N VAL A 357 1.04 9.13 -0.30
CA VAL A 357 -0.27 8.60 -0.69
C VAL A 357 -0.26 7.10 -0.46
N SER A 358 -1.17 6.61 0.37
CA SER A 358 -1.28 5.18 0.70
C SER A 358 -2.72 4.71 0.49
N LYS A 359 -2.90 3.64 -0.31
CA LYS A 359 -4.23 3.08 -0.58
C LYS A 359 -4.77 2.43 0.69
N LEU A 360 -6.00 2.77 1.06
CA LEU A 360 -6.72 2.18 2.18
C LEU A 360 -8.02 1.56 1.67
N GLN A 361 -8.13 0.25 1.87
CA GLN A 361 -9.35 -0.53 1.67
C GLN A 361 -9.65 -1.25 2.97
N SER A 362 -10.81 -0.99 3.57
CA SER A 362 -11.13 -1.48 4.90
C SER A 362 -12.63 -1.67 5.06
N ASP A 363 -13.03 -2.73 5.75
CA ASP A 363 -14.40 -2.94 6.22
C ASP A 363 -14.60 -2.31 7.61
N SER A 364 -15.84 -2.37 8.07
CA SER A 364 -16.25 -1.90 9.41
C SER A 364 -16.21 -3.02 10.47
N GLU A 365 -15.68 -4.21 10.16
CA GLU A 365 -15.61 -5.32 11.11
C GLU A 365 -14.46 -5.12 12.12
N ARG A 366 -14.74 -5.26 13.42
CA ARG A 366 -13.69 -5.23 14.43
C ARG A 366 -12.77 -6.46 14.32
N VAL A 367 -11.49 -6.24 14.59
CA VAL A 367 -10.46 -7.28 14.55
C VAL A 367 -9.65 -7.31 15.85
N ASN A 368 -9.08 -8.46 16.19
CA ASN A 368 -8.11 -8.55 17.28
C ASN A 368 -6.72 -8.16 16.75
N LEU A 369 -6.31 -6.91 16.99
CA LEU A 369 -5.01 -6.40 16.57
C LEU A 369 -3.83 -7.16 17.20
N ARG A 370 -4.00 -7.81 18.36
CA ARG A 370 -2.96 -8.65 18.99
C ARG A 370 -2.85 -10.06 18.42
N GLY A 371 -3.64 -10.40 17.41
CA GLY A 371 -3.69 -11.74 16.83
C GLY A 371 -4.41 -12.75 17.72
N ARG A 372 -3.95 -14.01 17.75
CA ARG A 372 -4.59 -15.06 18.56
C ARG A 372 -4.53 -14.72 20.06
N TRP A 373 -5.62 -15.02 20.76
CA TRP A 373 -5.77 -14.88 22.22
C TRP A 373 -4.52 -15.37 22.96
N ARG A 374 -3.74 -14.43 23.48
CA ARG A 374 -2.74 -14.75 24.50
C ARG A 374 -3.49 -14.88 25.80
N TRP A 375 -3.56 -16.11 26.31
CA TRP A 375 -3.83 -16.32 27.72
C TRP A 375 -2.68 -15.65 28.48
N PHE A 376 -2.91 -14.44 28.99
CA PHE A 376 -2.05 -13.92 30.04
C PHE A 376 -2.39 -14.74 31.28
N LEU A 377 -1.53 -15.70 31.62
CA LEU A 377 -1.45 -16.19 32.98
C LEU A 377 -0.97 -15.00 33.81
N ASN A 378 -1.91 -14.30 34.45
CA ASN A 378 -1.55 -13.42 35.55
C ASN A 378 -0.88 -14.28 36.62
N PHE A 379 0.26 -13.82 37.12
CA PHE A 379 0.88 -14.30 38.35
C PHE A 379 0.00 -13.93 39.55
N SER A 380 -1.16 -14.56 39.62
CA SER A 380 -2.02 -14.68 40.77
C SER A 380 -2.87 -15.90 40.45
N GLY A 381 -2.53 -17.05 41.04
CA GLY A 381 -3.09 -18.36 40.71
C GLY A 381 -4.60 -18.49 40.96
N GLN A 382 -5.42 -17.82 40.13
CA GLN A 382 -6.85 -18.00 40.06
C GLN A 382 -7.29 -17.99 38.60
N ARG A 383 -7.83 -19.14 38.16
CA ARG A 383 -8.62 -19.24 36.93
C ARG A 383 -9.90 -18.44 37.14
N VAL A 384 -10.09 -17.36 36.41
CA VAL A 384 -11.41 -16.73 36.29
C VAL A 384 -12.01 -17.15 34.95
N GLY A 385 -13.22 -17.69 35.04
CA GLY A 385 -13.88 -18.49 34.02
C GLY A 385 -14.30 -17.74 32.76
N VAL A 386 -14.55 -18.57 31.76
CA VAL A 386 -15.20 -18.26 30.49
C VAL A 386 -16.54 -17.59 30.74
N ILE A 387 -16.76 -16.43 30.12
CA ILE A 387 -18.10 -16.00 29.72
C ILE A 387 -18.11 -16.03 28.20
N SER A 388 -18.55 -17.17 27.67
CA SER A 388 -19.31 -17.24 26.44
C SER A 388 -20.62 -16.50 26.66
N ASN A 389 -21.01 -15.61 25.76
CA ASN A 389 -22.35 -15.64 25.15
C ASN A 389 -22.50 -14.56 24.07
N LEU A 390 -22.92 -15.07 22.90
CA LEU A 390 -23.67 -14.47 21.79
C LEU A 390 -23.02 -13.35 20.97
#